data_AF-A0A354Z5G8-F1
#
_entry.id   AF-A0A354Z5G8-F1
#
_cell.length_a   1.000
_cell.length_b   1.000
_cell.length_c   1.000
_cell.angle_alpha   90.00
_cell.angle_beta   90.00
_cell.angle_gamma   90.00
#
_symmetry.space_group_name_H-M   'P 1'
#
loop_
_entity.id
_entity.type
_entity.pdbx_description
1 polymer ?
#
loop_
_entity_poly.entity_id
_entity_poly.type
_entity_poly.pdbx_seq_one_letter_code
_entity_poly.pdbx_strand_id
1 'polypeptide(L)' 'MWLVRMILQLLQFGIGLALLVYGADAFVRGAGTIALRMGVSRLVVGMTLVGFGTSLPELSINLTAAINGRLDIAVGNV' A
#
# COMPACT_ATOMS: atom_id res chain seq x y z
N MET A 1 -32.20 -6.08 4.36
CA MET A 1 -31.09 -5.76 5.28
C MET A 1 -29.76 -6.42 4.89
N TRP A 2 -29.73 -7.73 4.61
CA TRP A 2 -28.51 -8.45 4.19
C TRP A 2 -27.88 -7.95 2.89
N LEU A 3 -28.68 -7.75 1.83
CA LEU A 3 -28.19 -7.27 0.53
C LEU A 3 -27.50 -5.90 0.64
N VAL A 4 -28.10 -4.98 1.39
CA VAL A 4 -27.55 -3.63 1.61
C VAL A 4 -26.20 -3.70 2.33
N ARG A 5 -26.08 -4.54 3.37
CA ARG A 5 -24.80 -4.72 4.09
C ARG A 5 -23.71 -5.29 3.19
N MET A 6 -24.05 -6.26 2.33
CA MET A 6 -23.11 -6.85 1.38
C MET A 6 -22.60 -5.81 0.37
N ILE A 7 -23.49 -4.98 -0.18
CA ILE A 7 -23.11 -3.90 -1.11
C ILE A 7 -22.18 -2.90 -0.41
N LEU A 8 -22.50 -2.50 0.82
CA LEU A 8 -21.65 -1.58 1.59
C LEU A 8 -20.25 -2.17 1.85
N GLN A 9 -20.15 -3.45 2.19
CA GLN A 9 -18.86 -4.12 2.40
C GLN A 9 -18.02 -4.16 1.12
N LEU A 10 -18.63 -4.48 -0.02
CA LEU A 10 -17.95 -4.49 -1.31
C LEU A 10 -17.48 -3.09 -1.70
N LEU A 11 -18.28 -2.06 -1.46
CA LEU A 11 -17.89 -0.67 -1.68
C LEU A 11 -16.73 -0.25 -0.77
N GLN A 12 -16.79 -0.56 0.52
CA GLN A 12 -15.71 -0.27 1.47
C GLN A 12 -14.41 -0.96 1.05
N PHE A 13 -14.49 -2.23 0.64
CA PHE A 13 -13.34 -2.98 0.14
C PHE A 13 -12.74 -2.33 -1.11
N GLY A 14 -13.57 -2.03 -2.12
CA GLY A 14 -13.10 -1.42 -3.36
C GLY A 14 -12.49 -0.03 -3.16
N ILE A 15 -13.12 0.82 -2.34
CA ILE A 15 -12.61 2.15 -2.02
C ILE A 15 -11.30 2.04 -1.22
N GLY A 16 -11.23 1.15 -0.23
CA GLY A 16 -10.02 0.92 0.55
C GLY A 16 -8.85 0.46 -0.32
N LEU A 17 -9.10 -0.47 -1.24
CA LEU A 17 -8.08 -0.95 -2.18
C LEU A 17 -7.60 0.16 -3.12
N ALA A 18 -8.52 0.95 -3.67
CA ALA A 18 -8.18 2.08 -4.54
C ALA A 18 -7.33 3.14 -3.80
N LEU A 19 -7.73 3.49 -2.56
CA LEU A 19 -6.98 4.42 -1.73
C LEU A 19 -5.59 3.88 -1.38
N LEU A 20 -5.45 2.58 -1.11
CA LEU A 20 -4.19 1.96 -0.78
C LEU A 20 -3.20 2.01 -1.96
N VAL A 21 -3.66 1.63 -3.16
CA VAL A 21 -2.84 1.67 -4.38
C VAL A 21 -2.46 3.09 -4.75
N TYR A 22 -3.44 4.00 -4.76
CA TYR A 22 -3.19 5.40 -5.10
C TYR A 22 -2.29 6.10 -4.07
N GLY A 23 -2.48 5.78 -2.78
CA GLY A 23 -1.65 6.26 -1.69
C GLY A 23 -0.19 5.82 -1.84
N ALA A 24 0.03 4.55 -2.21
CA ALA A 24 1.38 4.04 -2.49
C ALA A 24 2.05 4.77 -3.67
N ASP A 25 1.34 4.94 -4.80
CA ASP A 25 1.88 5.66 -5.97
C ASP A 25 2.19 7.13 -5.64
N ALA A 26 1.28 7.81 -4.93
CA ALA A 26 1.48 9.19 -4.47
C ALA A 26 2.69 9.30 -3.52
N PHE A 27 2.85 8.35 -2.60
CA PHE A 27 4.00 8.29 -1.69
C PHE A 27 5.32 8.15 -2.46
N VAL A 28 5.40 7.21 -3.42
CA VAL A 28 6.61 6.98 -4.22
C VAL A 28 6.98 8.23 -5.04
N ARG A 29 6.00 8.88 -5.67
CA ARG A 29 6.24 10.12 -6.42
C ARG A 29 6.72 11.26 -5.53
N GLY A 30 6.07 11.44 -4.37
CA GLY A 30 6.42 12.48 -3.40
C GLY A 30 7.82 12.27 -2.83
N ALA A 31 8.08 11.09 -2.28
CA ALA A 31 9.39 10.73 -1.72
C ALA A 31 10.50 10.77 -2.79
N GLY A 32 10.22 10.33 -4.01
CA GLY A 32 11.17 10.39 -5.13
C GLY A 32 11.53 11.82 -5.50
N THR A 33 10.55 12.72 -5.54
CA THR A 33 10.78 14.14 -5.80
C THR A 33 11.65 14.78 -4.72
N ILE A 34 11.42 14.45 -3.44
CA ILE A 34 12.23 14.93 -2.33
C ILE A 34 13.66 14.40 -2.44
N ALA A 35 13.84 13.10 -2.67
CA ALA A 35 15.16 12.48 -2.79
C ALA A 35 15.99 13.10 -3.92
N LEU A 36 15.38 13.36 -5.09
CA LEU A 36 16.04 14.01 -6.20
C LEU A 36 16.47 15.45 -5.87
N ARG A 37 15.64 16.20 -5.13
CA ARG A 37 15.99 17.56 -4.66
C ARG A 37 17.12 17.55 -3.63
N MET A 38 17.27 16.46 -2.88
CA MET A 38 18.38 16.25 -1.94
C MET A 38 19.67 15.75 -2.62
N GLY A 39 19.69 15.62 -3.95
CA GLY A 39 20.88 15.19 -4.70
C GLY A 39 21.07 13.67 -4.77
N VAL A 40 20.08 12.87 -4.35
CA VAL A 40 20.11 11.42 -4.52
C VAL A 40 20.01 11.08 -6.02
N SER A 41 20.83 10.14 -6.50
CA SER A 41 20.82 9.76 -7.91
C SER A 41 19.51 9.08 -8.30
N ARG A 42 19.04 9.32 -9.53
CA ARG A 42 17.85 8.65 -10.09
C ARG A 42 17.95 7.13 -10.02
N LEU A 43 19.16 6.59 -10.18
CA LEU A 43 19.42 5.16 -10.12
C LEU A 43 19.16 4.60 -8.73
N VAL A 44 19.61 5.28 -7.67
CA VAL A 44 19.31 4.87 -6.29
C VAL A 44 17.81 4.96 -6.01
N VAL A 45 17.16 6.06 -6.40
CA VAL A 45 15.70 6.21 -6.23
C VAL A 45 14.93 5.11 -6.97
N GLY A 46 15.30 4.81 -8.22
CA GLY A 46 14.64 3.79 -9.03
C GLY A 46 14.83 2.38 -8.47
N MET A 47 16.04 2.02 -8.04
CA MET A 47 16.31 0.67 -7.53
C MET A 47 15.77 0.43 -6.12
N THR A 48 15.57 1.48 -5.32
CA THR A 48 15.14 1.35 -3.92
C THR A 48 13.69 1.76 -3.74
N LEU A 49 13.36 3.02 -4.01
CA LEU A 49 12.08 3.62 -3.69
C LEU A 49 10.95 3.03 -4.54
N VAL A 50 11.19 2.75 -5.82
CA VAL A 50 10.17 2.14 -6.69
C VAL A 50 9.92 0.69 -6.29
N GLY A 51 10.98 -0.08 -6.01
CA GLY A 51 10.86 -1.46 -5.54
C GLY A 51 10.15 -1.57 -4.19
N PHE A 52 10.47 -0.68 -3.24
CA PHE A 52 9.71 -0.57 -1.99
C PHE A 52 8.26 -0.15 -2.24
N GLY A 53 8.07 0.82 -3.15
CA GLY A 53 6.79 1.40 -3.52
C GLY A 53 5.74 0.38 -3.95
N THR A 54 6.16 -0.60 -4.75
CA THR A 54 5.26 -1.65 -5.25
C THR A 54 4.80 -2.61 -4.16
N SER A 55 5.54 -2.72 -3.05
CA SER A 55 5.23 -3.60 -1.91
C SER A 55 4.61 -2.87 -0.72
N LEU A 56 4.34 -1.55 -0.85
CA LEU A 56 3.72 -0.76 0.21
C LEU A 56 2.27 -1.21 0.52
N PRO A 57 1.42 -1.52 -0.48
CA PRO A 57 0.08 -2.06 -0.21
C PRO A 57 0.14 -3.35 0.61
N GLU A 58 0.98 -4.29 0.23
CA GLU A 58 1.17 -5.59 0.86
C GLU A 58 1.72 -5.43 2.27
N LEU A 59 2.72 -4.56 2.46
CA LEU A 59 3.25 -4.21 3.78
C LEU A 59 2.16 -3.65 4.70
N SER A 60 1.30 -2.79 4.17
CA SER A 60 0.21 -2.18 4.93
C SER A 60 -0.84 -3.21 5.35
N ILE A 61 -1.17 -4.15 4.47
CA ILE A 61 -2.08 -5.27 4.75
C ILE A 61 -1.44 -6.20 5.80
N ASN A 62 -0.18 -6.58 5.61
CA ASN A 62 0.54 -7.47 6.50
C ASN A 62 0.68 -6.89 7.91
N LEU A 63 1.04 -5.60 8.01
CA LEU A 63 1.14 -4.91 9.29
C LEU A 63 -0.22 -4.85 10.00
N THR A 64 -1.27 -4.49 9.27
CA THR A 64 -2.64 -4.42 9.82
C THR A 64 -3.13 -5.81 10.24
N ALA A 65 -2.84 -6.85 9.47
CA ALA A 65 -3.20 -8.23 9.80
C ALA A 65 -2.47 -8.71 11.05
N ALA A 66 -1.16 -8.45 11.17
CA ALA A 66 -0.37 -8.80 12.33
C ALA A 66 -0.87 -8.11 13.61
N ILE A 67 -1.16 -6.80 13.53
CA ILE A 67 -1.71 -6.03 14.67
C ILE A 67 -3.08 -6.57 15.11
N ASN A 68 -3.90 -7.05 14.16
CA ASN A 68 -5.21 -7.64 14.43
C ASN A 68 -5.16 -9.13 14.81
N GLY A 69 -3.97 -9.70 15.02
CA GLY A 69 -3.79 -11.12 15.37
C GLY A 69 -4.13 -12.11 14.26
N ARG A 70 -4.21 -11.66 13.00
CA ARG A 70 -4.52 -12.48 11.81
C ARG A 70 -3.23 -12.91 11.11
N LEU A 71 -2.48 -13.77 11.77
CA LEU A 71 -1.19 -14.29 11.28
C LEU A 71 -1.33 -15.08 9.97
N ASP A 72 -2.45 -15.74 9.76
CA ASP A 72 -2.81 -16.45 8.51
C ASP A 72 -2.80 -15.51 7.31
N ILE A 73 -3.42 -14.33 7.44
CA ILE A 73 -3.44 -13.31 6.39
C ILE A 73 -2.05 -12.70 6.22
N ALA A 74 -1.38 -12.38 7.34
CA ALA A 74 -0.06 -11.74 7.30
C ALA A 74 1.01 -12.62 6.63
N VAL A 75 0.99 -13.93 6.87
CA VAL A 75 1.93 -14.88 6.26
C VAL A 75 1.53 -15.23 4.83
N GLY A 76 0.23 -15.35 4.55
CA GLY A 76 -0.27 -15.70 3.21
C GLY A 76 -0.14 -14.60 2.16
N ASN A 77 0.14 -13.37 2.57
CA ASN A 77 0.27 -12.19 1.70
C ASN A 77 1.73 -11.69 1.55
N VAL A 78 2.71 -12.42 2.08
CA VAL A 78 4.15 -12.24 1.83
C VAL A 78 4.57 -13.13 0.66
#